data_AF-A0A161ZEY4-F1
#
_entry.id   AF-A0A161ZEY4-F1
#
_cell.length_a   1.000
_cell.length_b   1.000
_cell.length_c   1.000
_cell.angle_alpha   90.00
_cell.angle_beta   90.00
_cell.angle_gamma   90.00
#
_symmetry.space_group_name_H-M   'P 1'
#
loop_
_entity.id
_entity.type
_entity.pdbx_description
1 polymer ?
#
loop_
_entity_poly.entity_id
_entity_poly.type
_entity_poly.pdbx_seq_one_letter_code
_entity_poly.pdbx_strand_id
1 'polypeptide(L)'
;MSISVWIIAAVVWTLCAASLGISYWNYSRYVEEKRDPVESKRNLQTALYVRRDASISEAEFEKIASSHYRPYLMRFRVALILGLLCGVVGLAQLLAYL
;
A
#
# COMPACT_ATOMS: atom_id res chain seq x y z
N MET A 1 -18.35 -28.40 5.83
CA MET A 1 -17.81 -27.47 4.80
C MET A 1 -16.83 -28.27 3.94
N SER A 2 -16.83 -28.14 2.60
CA SER A 2 -15.93 -28.93 1.75
C SER A 2 -14.50 -28.39 1.77
N ILE A 3 -13.50 -29.24 1.51
CA ILE A 3 -12.07 -28.87 1.45
C ILE A 3 -11.84 -27.68 0.51
N SER A 4 -12.57 -27.62 -0.60
CA SER A 4 -12.50 -26.55 -1.59
C SER A 4 -12.82 -25.17 -0.98
N VAL A 5 -13.75 -25.08 -0.03
CA VAL A 5 -14.12 -23.81 0.62
C VAL A 5 -13.01 -23.31 1.54
N TRP A 6 -12.34 -24.21 2.27
CA TRP A 6 -11.19 -23.86 3.11
C TRP A 6 -9.99 -23.38 2.29
N ILE A 7 -9.73 -24.00 1.14
CA ILE A 7 -8.66 -23.57 0.22
C ILE A 7 -8.96 -22.16 -0.32
N ILE A 8 -10.21 -21.93 -0.77
CA ILE A 8 -10.61 -20.61 -1.27
C ILE A 8 -10.47 -19.55 -0.18
N ALA A 9 -10.94 -19.85 1.04
CA ALA A 9 -10.79 -18.93 2.17
C ALA A 9 -9.30 -18.60 2.40
N ALA A 10 -8.43 -19.61 2.52
CA ALA A 10 -7.01 -19.40 2.75
C ALA A 10 -6.34 -18.52 1.66
N VAL A 11 -6.70 -18.71 0.39
CA VAL A 11 -6.21 -17.87 -0.72
C VAL A 11 -6.68 -16.43 -0.55
N VAL A 12 -7.97 -16.22 -0.29
CA VAL A 12 -8.54 -14.87 -0.07
C VAL A 12 -7.87 -14.16 1.11
N TRP A 13 -7.67 -14.88 2.22
CA TRP A 13 -6.95 -14.37 3.40
C TRP A 13 -5.53 -13.92 3.09
N THR A 14 -4.81 -14.75 2.35
CA THR A 14 -3.43 -14.46 1.95
C THR A 14 -3.37 -13.21 1.07
N LEU A 15 -4.32 -13.06 0.14
CA LEU A 15 -4.42 -11.86 -0.71
C LEU A 15 -4.80 -10.61 0.10
N CYS A 16 -5.75 -10.69 1.04
CA CYS A 16 -6.07 -9.56 1.95
C CYS A 16 -4.82 -9.14 2.75
N ALA A 17 -4.09 -10.10 3.32
CA ALA A 17 -2.89 -9.85 4.13
C ALA A 17 -1.76 -9.22 3.31
N ALA A 18 -1.47 -9.76 2.12
CA ALA A 18 -0.45 -9.22 1.22
C ALA A 18 -0.78 -7.79 0.77
N SER A 19 -2.04 -7.53 0.42
CA SER A 19 -2.52 -6.20 0.03
C SER A 19 -2.37 -5.18 1.18
N LEU A 20 -2.71 -5.59 2.41
CA LEU A 20 -2.53 -4.77 3.61
C LEU A 20 -1.04 -4.47 3.85
N GLY A 21 -0.16 -5.47 3.73
CA GLY A 21 1.29 -5.33 3.90
C GLY A 21 1.91 -4.35 2.90
N ILE A 22 1.57 -4.49 1.61
CA ILE A 22 2.01 -3.56 0.56
C ILE A 22 1.50 -2.14 0.84
N SER A 23 0.24 -2.02 1.26
CA SER A 23 -0.37 -0.72 1.56
C SER A 23 0.27 -0.06 2.78
N TYR A 24 0.63 -0.84 3.80
CA TYR A 24 1.36 -0.36 4.97
C TYR A 24 2.77 0.10 4.61
N TRP A 25 3.48 -0.64 3.76
CA TRP A 25 4.78 -0.21 3.23
C TRP A 25 4.69 1.13 2.47
N ASN A 26 3.65 1.30 1.64
CA ASN A 26 3.42 2.58 0.96
C ASN A 26 3.11 3.70 1.97
N TYR A 27 2.35 3.42 3.02
CA TYR A 27 2.08 4.38 4.08
C TYR A 27 3.35 4.77 4.86
N SER A 28 4.26 3.83 5.15
CA SER A 28 5.52 4.16 5.82
C SER A 28 6.35 5.14 4.99
N ARG A 29 6.40 4.97 3.66
CA ARG A 29 7.03 5.92 2.74
C ARG A 29 6.37 7.30 2.75
N TYR A 30 5.05 7.35 2.87
CA TYR A 30 4.33 8.62 3.04
C TYR A 30 4.69 9.32 4.37
N VAL A 31 4.81 8.56 5.46
CA VAL A 31 5.22 9.10 6.76
C VAL A 31 6.68 9.58 6.74
N GLU A 32 7.57 8.83 6.09
CA GLU A 32 8.97 9.23 5.85
C GLU A 32 9.04 10.56 5.09
N GLU A 33 8.26 10.73 4.02
CA GLU A 33 8.20 11.99 3.26
C GLU A 33 7.74 13.19 4.11
N LYS A 34 6.79 12.96 5.03
CA LYS A 34 6.34 14.01 5.96
C LYS A 34 7.37 14.35 7.03
N ARG A 35 8.21 13.37 7.42
CA ARG A 35 9.23 13.53 8.46
C ARG A 35 10.50 14.18 7.91
N ASP A 36 10.99 13.70 6.78
CA ASP A 36 12.15 14.25 6.07
C ASP A 36 11.84 14.42 4.57
N PRO A 37 11.27 15.58 4.19
CA PRO A 37 10.91 15.84 2.80
C PRO A 37 12.15 16.01 1.90
N VAL A 38 13.31 16.38 2.46
CA VAL A 38 14.54 16.62 1.69
C VAL A 38 15.15 15.28 1.27
N GLU A 39 15.28 14.35 2.22
CA GLU A 39 15.75 12.99 1.93
C GLU A 39 14.79 12.26 0.98
N SER A 40 13.48 12.40 1.21
CA SER A 40 12.47 11.79 0.33
C SER A 40 12.51 12.35 -1.09
N LYS A 41 12.68 13.68 -1.27
CA LYS A 41 12.86 14.29 -2.60
C LYS A 41 14.11 13.74 -3.29
N ARG A 42 15.24 13.61 -2.58
CA ARG A 42 16.49 13.05 -3.12
C ARG A 42 16.35 11.58 -3.54
N ASN A 43 15.65 10.78 -2.74
CA ASN A 43 15.35 9.39 -3.08
C ASN A 43 14.45 9.28 -4.32
N LEU A 44 13.41 10.11 -4.40
CA LEU A 44 12.54 10.20 -5.58
C LEU A 44 13.31 10.65 -6.82
N GLN A 45 14.20 11.65 -6.66
CA GLN A 45 15.06 12.13 -7.72
C GLN A 45 16.00 11.03 -8.20
N THR A 46 16.59 10.24 -7.30
CA THR A 46 17.45 9.10 -7.67
C THR A 46 16.66 8.04 -8.42
N ALA A 47 15.45 7.68 -7.95
CA ALA A 47 14.58 6.71 -8.63
C ALA A 47 14.16 7.18 -10.04
N LEU A 48 13.93 8.49 -10.21
CA LEU A 48 13.63 9.09 -11.51
C LEU A 48 14.88 9.25 -12.39
N TYR A 49 16.06 9.58 -11.82
CA TYR A 49 17.32 9.75 -12.54
C TYR A 49 17.91 8.43 -13.04
N VAL A 50 17.62 7.30 -12.39
CA VAL A 50 17.92 5.97 -12.95
C VAL A 50 17.18 5.76 -14.27
N ARG A 51 16.05 6.44 -14.52
CA ARG A 51 15.41 6.58 -15.84
C ARG A 51 15.96 7.77 -16.62
N ARG A 52 17.27 7.73 -16.89
CA ARG A 52 18.15 8.77 -17.46
C ARG A 52 17.72 9.48 -18.77
N ASP A 53 16.50 9.31 -19.27
CA ASP A 53 15.99 9.90 -20.52
C ASP A 53 14.93 11.00 -20.34
N ALA A 54 14.48 11.28 -19.12
CA ALA A 54 13.41 12.24 -18.91
C ALA A 54 14.00 13.64 -18.66
N SER A 55 13.97 14.49 -19.70
CA SER A 55 14.20 15.95 -19.66
C SER A 55 13.14 16.68 -18.83
N ILE A 56 12.97 16.29 -17.57
CA ILE A 56 11.97 16.82 -16.66
C ILE A 56 12.54 18.09 -16.04
N SER A 57 11.85 19.21 -16.24
CA SER A 57 12.20 20.47 -15.60
C SER A 57 12.00 20.41 -14.08
N GLU A 58 12.68 21.29 -13.34
CA GLU A 58 12.57 21.35 -11.87
C GLU A 58 11.12 21.60 -11.41
N ALA A 59 10.36 22.42 -12.14
CA ALA A 59 8.94 22.66 -11.89
C ALA A 59 8.07 21.41 -12.11
N GLU A 60 8.36 20.60 -13.14
CA GLU A 60 7.66 19.33 -13.37
C GLU A 60 8.02 18.30 -12.29
N PHE A 61 9.28 18.26 -11.85
CA PHE A 61 9.71 17.41 -10.74
C PHE A 61 8.98 17.78 -9.44
N GLU A 62 8.87 19.06 -9.10
CA GLU A 62 8.13 19.50 -7.91
C GLU A 62 6.64 19.09 -7.94
N LYS A 63 6.03 19.14 -9.13
CA LYS A 63 4.65 18.68 -9.33
C LYS A 63 4.52 17.16 -9.15
N ILE A 64 5.52 16.39 -9.61
CA ILE A 64 5.56 14.94 -9.39
C ILE A 64 5.79 14.64 -7.91
N ALA A 65 6.77 15.28 -7.26
CA ALA A 65 7.10 15.07 -5.86
C ALA A 65 5.93 15.36 -4.92
N SER A 66 5.23 16.47 -5.14
CA SER A 66 4.05 16.85 -4.34
C SER A 66 2.84 15.93 -4.51
N SER A 67 2.76 15.20 -5.63
CA SER A 67 1.66 14.27 -5.93
C SER A 67 2.00 12.80 -5.71
N HIS A 68 3.28 12.43 -5.63
CA HIS A 68 3.73 11.03 -5.61
C HIS A 68 3.25 10.24 -4.39
N TYR A 69 3.42 10.81 -3.19
CA TYR A 69 3.10 10.12 -1.94
C TYR A 69 1.66 10.32 -1.47
N ARG A 70 0.96 11.34 -1.98
CA ARG A 70 -0.42 11.68 -1.57
C ARG A 70 -1.42 10.52 -1.74
N PRO A 71 -1.38 9.71 -2.81
CA PRO A 71 -2.24 8.54 -2.96
C PRO A 71 -1.96 7.42 -1.96
N TYR A 72 -0.76 7.35 -1.38
CA TYR A 72 -0.37 6.24 -0.49
C TYR A 72 -1.21 6.22 0.79
N LEU A 73 -1.49 7.39 1.37
CA LEU A 73 -2.38 7.51 2.51
C LEU A 73 -3.80 7.02 2.20
N MET A 74 -4.35 7.44 1.05
CA MET A 74 -5.71 7.05 0.65
C MET A 74 -5.80 5.53 0.39
N ARG A 75 -4.82 4.97 -0.33
CA ARG A 75 -4.75 3.52 -0.59
C ARG A 75 -4.61 2.73 0.71
N PHE A 76 -3.79 3.20 1.64
CA PHE A 76 -3.66 2.57 2.96
C PHE A 76 -4.98 2.56 3.74
N ARG A 77 -5.70 3.68 3.77
CA ARG A 77 -7.01 3.74 4.44
C ARG A 77 -8.01 2.75 3.83
N VAL A 78 -8.09 2.67 2.50
CA VAL A 78 -8.95 1.72 1.81
C VAL A 78 -8.54 0.28 2.12
N ALA A 79 -7.25 -0.05 2.04
CA ALA A 79 -6.74 -1.37 2.35
C ALA A 79 -6.97 -1.76 3.82
N LEU A 80 -6.85 -0.81 4.76
CA LEU A 80 -7.12 -1.03 6.17
C LEU A 80 -8.61 -1.37 6.40
N ILE A 81 -9.52 -0.62 5.79
CA ILE A 81 -10.97 -0.90 5.88
C ILE A 81 -11.27 -2.29 5.32
N LEU A 82 -10.74 -2.61 4.13
CA LEU A 82 -10.93 -3.93 3.52
C LEU A 82 -10.32 -5.05 4.37
N GLY A 83 -9.14 -4.83 4.95
CA GLY A 83 -8.48 -5.79 5.84
C GLY A 83 -9.27 -6.04 7.12
N LEU A 84 -9.83 -4.99 7.73
CA LEU A 84 -10.72 -5.11 8.89
C LEU A 84 -12.00 -5.88 8.53
N LEU A 85 -12.60 -5.61 7.37
CA LEU A 85 -13.76 -6.34 6.87
C LEU A 85 -13.44 -7.81 6.61
N CYS A 86 -12.31 -8.12 5.95
CA CYS A 86 -11.84 -9.51 5.81
C CYS A 86 -11.77 -10.12 7.22
N GLY A 87 -11.05 -9.47 8.15
CA GLY A 87 -10.87 -9.85 9.55
C GLY A 87 -12.16 -10.28 10.26
N VAL A 88 -13.20 -9.44 10.22
CA VAL A 88 -14.51 -9.70 10.82
C VAL A 88 -15.17 -10.92 10.19
N VAL A 89 -15.15 -11.04 8.86
CA VAL A 89 -15.73 -12.19 8.15
C VAL A 89 -15.02 -13.50 8.54
N GLY A 90 -13.70 -13.47 8.71
CA GLY A 90 -12.93 -14.66 9.11
C GLY A 90 -13.19 -15.08 10.52
N LEU A 91 -13.26 -14.13 11.43
CA LEU A 91 -13.60 -14.41 12.82
C LEU A 91 -15.01 -14.98 12.91
N ALA A 92 -15.97 -14.41 12.19
CA ALA A 92 -17.34 -14.92 12.12
C ALA A 92 -17.39 -16.34 11.53
N GLN A 93 -16.64 -16.62 10.47
CA GLN A 93 -16.51 -17.97 9.92
C GLN A 93 -15.94 -18.92 10.98
N LEU A 94 -14.82 -18.58 11.61
CA LEU A 94 -14.16 -19.45 12.60
C LEU A 94 -15.07 -19.75 13.80
N LEU A 95 -15.80 -18.74 14.29
CA LEU A 95 -16.77 -18.91 15.38
C LEU A 95 -18.01 -19.72 14.97
N ALA A 96 -18.45 -19.66 13.71
CA ALA A 96 -19.57 -20.47 13.22
C ALA A 96 -19.21 -21.96 13.07
N TYR A 97 -17.92 -22.31 13.09
CA TYR A 97 -17.42 -23.68 12.98
C TYR A 97 -16.81 -24.23 14.29
N LEU A 98 -16.72 -23.42 15.33
CA LEU A 98 -16.44 -23.83 16.72
C LEU A 98 -17.73 -24.32 17.38
#